data_AF-A0A529XRV6-F1
#
_entry.id   AF-A0A529XRV6-F1
#
_cell.length_a   1.000
_cell.length_b   1.000
_cell.length_c   1.000
_cell.angle_alpha   90.00
_cell.angle_beta   90.00
_cell.angle_gamma   90.00
#
_symmetry.space_group_name_H-M   'P 1'
#
loop_
_entity.id
_entity.type
_entity.pdbx_description
1 polymer ?
#
loop_
_entity_poly.entity_id
_entity_poly.type
_entity_poly.pdbx_seq_one_letter_code
_entity_poly.pdbx_strand_id
1 'polypeptide(L)' 'MTQAFERLSTAAPLPAHLRGGVVAIGNFDGVHRGHQAVLERALAEA' A
#
# COMPACT_ATOMS: atom_id res chain seq x y z
N MET A 1 12.89 5.71 16.17
CA MET A 1 11.45 5.47 15.96
C MET A 1 11.29 4.85 14.59
N THR A 2 11.01 3.55 14.52
CA THR A 2 10.72 2.88 13.25
C THR A 2 9.38 3.42 12.76
N GLN A 3 9.33 4.14 11.64
CA GLN A 3 8.04 4.57 11.09
C GLN A 3 7.28 3.33 10.63
N ALA A 4 6.02 3.19 11.09
CA ALA A 4 5.14 2.08 10.70
C ALA A 4 4.72 2.14 9.21
N PHE A 5 4.99 3.26 8.53
CA PHE A 5 4.65 3.49 7.13
C PHE A 5 5.83 4.14 6.40
N GLU A 6 6.19 3.60 5.24
CA GLU A 6 7.19 4.17 4.34
C GLU A 6 6.48 5.04 3.28
N ARG A 7 6.83 6.33 3.21
CA ARG A 7 6.31 7.24 2.18
C ARG A 7 7.18 7.17 0.94
N LEU A 8 6.63 6.56 -0.11
CA LEU A 8 7.27 6.47 -1.41
C LEU A 8 7.00 7.74 -2.23
N SER A 9 8.00 8.21 -2.97
CA SER A 9 7.87 9.33 -3.92
C SER A 9 8.12 8.82 -5.34
N THR A 10 7.56 9.49 -6.35
CA THR A 10 7.78 9.14 -7.76
C THR A 10 9.15 9.58 -8.30
N ALA A 11 9.95 10.30 -7.50
CA ALA A 11 11.25 10.84 -7.91
C ALA A 11 12.37 9.79 -7.90
N ALA A 12 12.12 8.60 -7.33
CA ALA A 12 13.08 7.51 -7.26
C ALA A 12 12.42 6.15 -7.54
N PRO A 13 13.17 5.14 -8.02
CA PRO A 13 12.68 3.78 -8.11
C PRO A 13 12.20 3.24 -6.75
N LEU A 14 11.29 2.28 -6.77
CA LEU A 14 10.86 1.59 -5.56
C LEU A 14 12.07 0.90 -4.87
N PRO A 15 12.16 0.99 -3.53
CA PRO A 15 13.16 0.26 -2.76
C PRO A 15 13.18 -1.24 -3.06
N ALA A 16 14.37 -1.83 -3.09
CA ALA A 16 14.53 -3.23 -3.46
C ALA A 16 13.82 -4.21 -2.50
N HIS A 17 13.67 -3.85 -1.22
CA HIS A 17 12.98 -4.68 -0.22
C HIS A 17 11.46 -4.75 -0.43
N LEU A 18 10.89 -3.92 -1.31
CA LEU A 18 9.46 -3.94 -1.64
C LEU A 18 9.14 -4.79 -2.88
N ARG A 19 10.15 -5.42 -3.52
CA ARG A 19 9.91 -6.29 -4.69
C ARG A 19 9.06 -7.49 -4.32
N GLY A 20 8.09 -7.81 -5.18
CA GLY A 20 7.15 -8.91 -4.98
C GLY A 20 5.95 -8.55 -4.10
N GLY A 21 5.84 -7.31 -3.62
CA GLY A 21 4.69 -6.86 -2.84
C GLY A 21 3.40 -6.71 -3.66
N VAL A 22 2.26 -6.85 -2.98
CA VAL A 22 0.93 -6.60 -3.52
C VAL A 22 0.53 -5.15 -3.27
N VAL A 23 -0.07 -4.48 -4.27
CA VAL A 23 -0.49 -3.08 -4.18
C VAL A 23 -1.99 -2.96 -4.48
N ALA A 24 -2.70 -2.26 -3.59
CA ALA A 24 -4.05 -1.77 -3.86
C ALA A 24 -3.98 -0.34 -4.42
N ILE A 25 -4.62 -0.07 -5.56
CA ILE A 25 -4.60 1.25 -6.23
C ILE A 25 -6.03 1.83 -6.27
N GLY A 26 -6.18 3.07 -5.79
CA GLY A 26 -7.46 3.78 -5.74
C GLY A 26 -7.30 5.15 -5.08
N ASN A 27 -8.35 5.98 -5.07
CA ASN A 27 -8.29 7.31 -4.43
C ASN A 27 -8.08 7.21 -2.91
N PHE A 28 -8.62 6.16 -2.27
CA PHE A 28 -8.49 5.85 -0.83
C PHE A 28 -8.79 6.96 0.17
N ASP A 29 -9.24 8.12 -0.26
CA ASP A 29 -9.61 9.23 0.60
C ASP A 29 -10.74 8.81 1.56
N GLY A 30 -10.51 9.05 2.86
CA GLY A 30 -11.43 8.67 3.93
C GLY A 30 -11.56 7.17 4.28
N VAL A 31 -10.91 6.24 3.55
CA VAL A 31 -10.82 4.78 3.86
C VAL A 31 -12.12 4.16 4.44
N HIS A 32 -13.25 4.36 3.76
CA HIS A 32 -14.54 3.81 4.17
C HIS A 32 -14.63 2.29 3.92
N ARG A 33 -15.77 1.66 4.25
CA ARG A 33 -15.97 0.20 4.17
C ARG A 33 -15.63 -0.40 2.79
N GLY A 34 -15.99 0.28 1.71
CA GLY A 34 -15.59 -0.13 0.36
C GLY A 34 -14.07 -0.21 0.16
N HIS A 35 -13.31 0.77 0.67
CA HIS A 35 -11.85 0.75 0.64
C HIS A 35 -11.26 -0.35 1.54
N GLN A 36 -11.86 -0.59 2.71
CA GLN A 36 -11.43 -1.67 3.62
C GLN A 36 -11.49 -3.03 2.91
N ALA A 37 -12.57 -3.32 2.19
CA ALA A 37 -12.68 -4.57 1.43
C ALA A 37 -11.58 -4.73 0.36
N VAL A 38 -11.16 -3.64 -0.29
CA VAL A 38 -10.06 -3.67 -1.26
C VAL A 38 -8.72 -3.94 -0.56
N LEU A 39 -8.47 -3.30 0.58
CA LEU A 39 -7.26 -3.52 1.37
C LEU A 39 -7.20 -4.94 1.95
N GLU A 40 -8.32 -5.46 2.45
CA GLU A 40 -8.43 -6.85 2.93
C GLU A 40 -8.10 -7.85 1.82
N ARG A 41 -8.60 -7.62 0.59
CA ARG A 41 -8.24 -8.46 -0.54
C ARG A 41 -6.74 -8.40 -0.85
N ALA A 42 -6.14 -7.21 -0.85
CA ALA A 42 -4.70 -7.07 -1.09
C ALA A 42 -3.86 -7.75 0.00
N LEU A 43 -4.29 -7.68 1.26
CA LEU A 43 -3.64 -8.38 2.38
C LEU A 43 -3.71 -9.90 2.23
N ALA A 44 -4.84 -10.43 1.73
CA ALA A 44 -5.02 -11.87 1.55
C ALA A 44 -4.15 -12.47 0.42
N GLU A 45 -3.71 -11.64 -0.53
CA GLU A 45 -2.82 -12.03 -1.64
C GLU A 45 -1.33 -11.90 -1.29
N ALA A 46 -0.99 -11.13 -0.24
CA ALA A 46 0.38 -10.85 0.18
C ALA A 46 0.99 -11.99 1.00
#